data_AF-A0A7X6Q2L3-F1
#
_entry.id   AF-A0A7X6Q2L3-F1
#
_cell.length_a   1.000
_cell.length_b   1.000
_cell.length_c   1.000
_cell.angle_alpha   90.00
_cell.angle_beta   90.00
_cell.angle_gamma   90.00
#
_symmetry.space_group_name_H-M   'P 1'
#
loop_
_entity.id
_entity.type
_entity.pdbx_description
1 polymer ?
#
loop_
_entity_poly.entity_id
_entity_poly.type
_entity_poly.pdbx_seq_one_letter_code
_entity_poly.pdbx_strand_id
1 'polypeptide(L)'
;MRKFRQYLVDLFFTAEFLRYFVSGVVATLVNLLVYMSMSRWLGLDRWYYSDVPAIFLSVVAAYVLNRLWVFHSREGLIKEFMRFAASRLAISFFFEYAGIYFIRHVLQNTTEIIPGTLDLGKLIALIFVVLANRISGKFYVFKSQAKEESAQAHLPVDPQVYLDRAMETIKEAKVFANHDSQDRAARLYRQLGDPWRDYPAFHIAGTNGKGSISSYLTHILCHAGHKVGWYTSPYLEQFNERIRVLDGPEGQAAFDHDFTAGAIPDEAIARLMARIEKAAERLVKDKGPAPTQFDLMTAMAFLWFQEKACDVVVLETGMGGRLDSTNVLEKPLASLIGAPGFDHMDRLGDSMNQIMGEKAGIVKAGCPVFAYAPQDALLAAPDAQEARQVLEDKCRELNSPLTFFGYDDFDLETYAWSGQTFKDREGKAYSTKLLGLYQPVYALMAQAATLETGMADEGAASRGIADCIWPARMEVLSEDPLILLDGAHNVQACLGLRQALTRLSGDKPVYFVIGLLQDKEHREMLEALLYDTPYQLAGLVGTQPSDPRTFPSADLLAEAADILGADSQIRLIDRPDPGVAMLEAIARAEESGAMICVCGSLYLAGEVRPFIR
;
A
#
# COMPACT_ATOMS: atom_id res chain seq x y z
N MET A 1 -37.05 5.75 1.61
CA MET A 1 -37.58 6.83 2.46
C MET A 1 -36.52 7.54 3.31
N ARG A 2 -35.63 6.82 4.03
CA ARG A 2 -34.59 7.45 4.88
C ARG A 2 -33.58 8.32 4.09
N LYS A 3 -33.11 7.85 2.92
CA LYS A 3 -32.26 8.63 1.99
C LYS A 3 -32.95 9.89 1.43
N PHE A 4 -34.25 9.82 1.13
CA PHE A 4 -35.03 10.97 0.64
C PHE A 4 -35.26 12.01 1.75
N ARG A 5 -35.49 11.55 2.98
CA ARG A 5 -35.61 12.42 4.16
C ARG A 5 -34.28 13.09 4.50
N GLN A 6 -33.17 12.35 4.42
CA GLN A 6 -31.81 12.90 4.56
C GLN A 6 -31.54 13.94 3.47
N TYR A 7 -31.86 13.63 2.21
CA TYR A 7 -31.71 14.55 1.09
C TYR A 7 -32.52 15.84 1.25
N LEU A 8 -33.75 15.76 1.78
CA LEU A 8 -34.53 16.95 2.11
C LEU A 8 -33.92 17.74 3.27
N VAL A 9 -33.41 17.08 4.31
CA VAL A 9 -32.72 17.75 5.41
C VAL A 9 -31.46 18.46 4.92
N ASP A 10 -30.65 17.82 4.07
CA ASP A 10 -29.47 18.41 3.46
C ASP A 10 -29.83 19.52 2.46
N LEU A 11 -31.01 19.45 1.83
CA LEU A 11 -31.51 20.50 0.95
C LEU A 11 -31.93 21.76 1.74
N PHE A 12 -32.54 21.62 2.91
CA PHE A 12 -33.12 22.74 3.68
C PHE A 12 -32.25 23.25 4.83
N PHE A 13 -31.24 22.50 5.31
CA PHE A 13 -30.47 22.85 6.51
C PHE A 13 -28.96 22.96 6.30
N THR A 14 -28.51 23.42 5.12
CA THR A 14 -27.10 23.80 4.94
C THR A 14 -26.84 25.25 5.35
N ALA A 15 -25.63 25.53 5.83
CA ALA A 15 -25.17 26.90 6.10
C ALA A 15 -25.33 27.83 4.88
N GLU A 16 -25.17 27.29 3.67
CA GLU A 16 -25.42 27.98 2.41
C GLU A 16 -26.90 28.39 2.25
N PHE A 17 -27.85 27.49 2.52
CA PHE A 17 -29.28 27.81 2.47
C PHE A 17 -29.65 28.91 3.46
N LEU A 18 -29.13 28.83 4.69
CA LEU A 18 -29.40 29.83 5.73
C LEU A 18 -28.90 31.22 5.29
N ARG A 19 -27.71 31.31 4.71
CA ARG A 19 -27.18 32.59 4.17
C ARG A 19 -28.01 33.10 2.99
N TYR A 20 -28.45 32.22 2.09
CA TYR A 20 -29.32 32.59 0.97
C TYR A 20 -30.69 33.08 1.44
N PHE A 21 -31.26 32.42 2.45
CA PHE A 21 -32.53 32.80 3.07
C PHE A 21 -32.43 34.17 3.74
N VAL A 22 -31.38 34.41 4.53
CA VAL A 22 -31.10 35.71 5.14
C VAL A 22 -30.92 36.81 4.09
N SER A 23 -30.17 36.55 3.01
CA SER A 23 -30.03 37.47 1.87
C SER A 23 -31.38 37.79 1.21
N GLY A 24 -32.24 36.78 1.05
CA GLY A 24 -33.62 36.93 0.58
C GLY A 24 -34.45 37.85 1.47
N VAL A 25 -34.45 37.60 2.79
CA VAL A 25 -35.18 38.40 3.78
C VAL A 25 -34.69 39.85 3.79
N VAL A 26 -33.38 40.08 3.78
CA VAL A 26 -32.80 41.44 3.75
C VAL A 26 -33.21 42.17 2.47
N ALA A 27 -33.18 41.50 1.32
CA ALA A 27 -33.64 42.10 0.07
C ALA A 27 -35.12 42.52 0.11
N THR A 28 -35.98 41.69 0.70
CA THR A 28 -37.40 42.02 0.91
C THR A 28 -37.57 43.21 1.85
N LEU A 29 -36.78 43.31 2.92
CA LEU A 29 -36.79 44.47 3.83
C LEU A 29 -36.33 45.75 3.14
N VAL A 30 -35.29 45.68 2.30
CA VAL A 30 -34.84 46.82 1.48
C VAL A 30 -35.95 47.27 0.54
N ASN A 31 -36.63 46.33 -0.14
CA ASN A 31 -37.77 46.64 -1.00
C ASN A 31 -38.86 47.39 -0.22
N LEU A 32 -39.26 46.87 0.95
CA LEU A 32 -40.29 47.46 1.79
C LEU A 32 -39.92 48.87 2.27
N LEU A 33 -38.68 49.07 2.72
CA LEU A 33 -38.19 50.36 3.21
C LEU A 33 -38.14 51.41 2.10
N VAL A 34 -37.67 51.05 0.90
CA VAL A 34 -37.63 51.96 -0.24
C VAL A 34 -39.06 52.32 -0.66
N TYR A 35 -39.95 51.34 -0.77
CA TYR A 35 -41.37 51.58 -1.07
C TYR A 35 -42.01 52.55 -0.08
N MET A 36 -41.88 52.29 1.23
CA MET A 36 -42.45 53.13 2.28
C MET A 36 -41.86 54.54 2.26
N SER A 37 -40.56 54.68 2.00
CA SER A 37 -39.90 55.98 1.93
C SER A 37 -40.40 56.78 0.73
N MET A 38 -40.51 56.15 -0.45
CA MET A 38 -40.99 56.82 -1.67
C MET A 38 -42.47 57.20 -1.58
N SER A 39 -43.32 56.33 -1.04
CA SER A 39 -44.73 56.64 -0.84
C SER A 39 -44.92 57.77 0.18
N ARG A 40 -44.23 57.72 1.33
CA ARG A 40 -44.50 58.62 2.45
C ARG A 40 -43.80 59.98 2.35
N TRP A 41 -42.63 60.06 1.71
CA TRP A 41 -41.83 61.29 1.64
C TRP A 41 -41.93 62.02 0.31
N LEU A 42 -42.26 61.32 -0.79
CA LEU A 42 -42.32 61.93 -2.13
C LEU A 42 -43.76 62.03 -2.68
N GLY A 43 -44.77 61.53 -1.96
CA GLY A 43 -46.19 61.58 -2.37
C GLY A 43 -46.48 60.82 -3.67
N LEU A 44 -45.63 59.84 -4.00
CA LEU A 44 -45.74 59.03 -5.21
C LEU A 44 -46.56 57.77 -4.91
N ASP A 45 -47.87 57.95 -4.73
CA ASP A 45 -48.78 56.88 -4.27
C ASP A 45 -49.19 55.92 -5.41
N ARG A 46 -48.76 56.21 -6.64
CA ARG A 46 -49.03 55.36 -7.81
C ARG A 46 -48.02 54.22 -7.84
N TRP A 47 -48.53 53.00 -7.66
CA TRP A 47 -47.83 51.71 -7.61
C TRP A 47 -46.61 51.57 -8.55
N TYR A 48 -46.67 52.13 -9.75
CA TYR A 48 -45.58 52.03 -10.73
C TYR A 48 -44.32 52.86 -10.38
N TYR A 49 -44.45 54.03 -9.75
CA TYR A 49 -43.32 54.93 -9.51
C TYR A 49 -42.50 54.57 -8.26
N SER A 50 -43.12 53.89 -7.30
CA SER A 50 -42.49 53.43 -6.05
C SER A 50 -41.89 52.03 -6.17
N ASP A 51 -42.54 51.12 -6.90
CA ASP A 51 -42.16 49.70 -6.89
C ASP A 51 -40.99 49.40 -7.81
N VAL A 52 -40.91 50.07 -8.97
CA VAL A 52 -39.82 49.82 -9.93
C VAL A 52 -38.44 50.11 -9.32
N PRO A 53 -38.21 51.27 -8.65
CA PRO A 53 -36.95 51.54 -7.98
C PRO A 53 -36.69 50.60 -6.80
N ALA A 54 -37.73 50.26 -6.03
CA ALA A 54 -37.62 49.38 -4.86
C ALA A 54 -37.23 47.94 -5.26
N ILE A 55 -37.84 47.40 -6.31
CA ILE A 55 -37.49 46.10 -6.89
C ILE A 55 -36.05 46.13 -7.38
N PHE A 56 -35.64 47.16 -8.14
CA PHE A 56 -34.28 47.27 -8.65
C PHE A 56 -33.24 47.29 -7.51
N LEU A 57 -33.43 48.15 -6.52
CA LEU A 57 -32.54 48.25 -5.35
C LEU A 57 -32.49 46.95 -4.55
N SER A 58 -33.62 46.25 -4.41
CA SER A 58 -33.66 44.96 -3.71
C SER A 58 -32.87 43.87 -4.45
N VAL A 59 -32.92 43.84 -5.79
CA VAL A 59 -32.15 42.90 -6.62
C VAL A 59 -30.65 43.20 -6.51
N VAL A 60 -30.26 44.48 -6.51
CA VAL A 60 -28.87 44.91 -6.32
C VAL A 60 -28.37 44.51 -4.93
N ALA A 61 -29.11 44.82 -3.88
CA ALA A 61 -28.75 44.47 -2.50
C ALA A 61 -28.59 42.95 -2.34
N ALA A 62 -29.52 42.18 -2.90
CA ALA A 62 -29.43 40.73 -2.86
C ALA A 62 -28.25 40.18 -3.65
N TYR A 63 -27.91 40.78 -4.79
CA TYR A 63 -26.74 40.38 -5.56
C TYR A 63 -25.45 40.62 -4.76
N VAL A 64 -25.31 41.81 -4.17
CA VAL A 64 -24.14 42.17 -3.36
C VAL A 64 -23.99 41.22 -2.17
N LEU A 65 -25.07 40.96 -1.43
CA LEU A 65 -25.05 40.03 -0.30
C LEU A 65 -24.73 38.60 -0.72
N ASN A 66 -25.31 38.12 -1.83
CA ASN A 66 -25.00 36.78 -2.33
C ASN A 66 -23.56 36.66 -2.82
N ARG A 67 -23.02 37.69 -3.47
CA ARG A 67 -21.64 37.73 -3.95
C ARG A 67 -20.61 37.90 -2.82
N LEU A 68 -20.98 38.52 -1.70
CA LEU A 68 -20.08 38.69 -0.56
C LEU A 68 -20.13 37.51 0.42
N TRP A 69 -21.31 36.95 0.67
CA TRP A 69 -21.51 35.99 1.77
C TRP A 69 -21.86 34.57 1.33
N VAL A 70 -22.34 34.39 0.10
CA VAL A 70 -22.85 33.09 -0.37
C VAL A 70 -21.93 32.47 -1.43
N PHE A 71 -21.43 33.24 -2.40
CA PHE A 71 -20.59 32.72 -3.49
C PHE A 71 -19.38 33.61 -3.77
N HIS A 72 -18.24 32.99 -4.09
CA HIS A 72 -17.06 33.70 -4.59
C HIS A 72 -16.98 33.49 -6.11
N SER A 73 -16.98 34.57 -6.90
CA SER A 73 -16.91 34.51 -8.38
C SER A 73 -15.79 35.38 -8.92
N ARG A 74 -15.06 34.86 -9.93
CA ARG A 74 -14.04 35.59 -10.70
C ARG A 74 -14.55 36.11 -12.06
N GLU A 75 -15.84 35.96 -12.38
CA GLU A 75 -16.42 36.48 -13.62
C GLU A 75 -16.54 38.01 -13.63
N GLY A 76 -16.58 38.59 -14.84
CA GLY A 76 -16.80 40.02 -15.07
C GLY A 76 -18.13 40.49 -14.45
N LEU A 77 -18.05 41.46 -13.53
CA LEU A 77 -19.11 41.87 -12.61
C LEU A 77 -20.45 42.22 -13.28
N ILE A 78 -20.41 42.83 -14.46
CA ILE A 78 -21.61 43.27 -15.20
C ILE A 78 -22.39 42.07 -15.76
N LYS A 79 -21.69 41.09 -16.36
CA LYS A 79 -22.33 39.95 -17.02
C LYS A 79 -22.97 39.00 -16.00
N GLU A 80 -22.29 38.81 -14.88
CA GLU A 80 -22.78 38.04 -13.73
C GLU A 80 -24.03 38.70 -13.12
N PHE A 81 -23.98 40.02 -12.87
CA PHE A 81 -25.11 40.77 -12.35
C PHE A 81 -26.34 40.69 -13.27
N MET A 82 -26.15 40.86 -14.59
CA MET A 82 -27.27 40.82 -15.54
C MET A 82 -27.95 39.44 -15.57
N ARG A 83 -27.19 38.34 -15.47
CA ARG A 83 -27.76 36.99 -15.37
C ARG A 83 -28.51 36.78 -14.06
N PHE A 84 -27.94 37.24 -12.95
CA PHE A 84 -28.58 37.18 -11.64
C PHE A 84 -29.88 37.98 -11.59
N ALA A 85 -29.87 39.20 -12.10
CA ALA A 85 -31.04 40.07 -12.15
C ALA A 85 -32.14 39.47 -13.04
N ALA A 86 -31.79 38.98 -14.23
CA ALA A 86 -32.74 38.37 -15.15
C ALA A 86 -33.40 37.10 -14.58
N SER A 87 -32.61 36.21 -13.97
CA SER A 87 -33.15 34.98 -13.37
C SER A 87 -34.07 35.29 -12.20
N ARG A 88 -33.67 36.24 -11.34
CA ARG A 88 -34.44 36.64 -10.16
C ARG A 88 -35.75 37.32 -10.53
N LEU A 89 -35.76 38.21 -11.51
CA LEU A 89 -36.98 38.87 -11.97
C LEU A 89 -37.95 37.86 -12.61
N ALA A 90 -37.45 36.95 -13.44
CA ALA A 90 -38.31 35.93 -14.08
C ALA A 90 -38.97 35.00 -13.06
N ILE A 91 -38.20 34.53 -12.07
CA ILE A 91 -38.69 33.62 -11.02
C ILE A 91 -39.63 34.33 -10.06
N SER A 92 -39.27 35.53 -9.62
CA SER A 92 -40.12 36.31 -8.70
C SER A 92 -41.44 36.64 -9.38
N PHE A 93 -41.42 37.08 -10.64
CA PHE A 93 -42.65 37.36 -11.38
C PHE A 93 -43.52 36.11 -11.57
N PHE A 94 -42.92 34.97 -11.93
CA PHE A 94 -43.67 33.73 -12.11
C PHE A 94 -44.31 33.25 -10.80
N PHE A 95 -43.53 33.12 -9.72
CA PHE A 95 -44.04 32.54 -8.47
C PHE A 95 -44.84 33.52 -7.61
N GLU A 96 -44.57 34.83 -7.63
CA GLU A 96 -45.40 35.79 -6.91
C GLU A 96 -46.79 35.92 -7.56
N TYR A 97 -46.87 36.12 -8.87
CA TYR A 97 -48.17 36.29 -9.53
C TYR A 97 -48.93 34.97 -9.66
N ALA A 98 -48.28 33.88 -10.06
CA ALA A 98 -48.97 32.58 -10.16
C ALA A 98 -49.32 32.02 -8.79
N GLY A 99 -48.45 32.19 -7.78
CA GLY A 99 -48.69 31.74 -6.40
C GLY A 99 -49.82 32.49 -5.73
N ILE A 100 -49.85 33.83 -5.84
CA ILE A 100 -50.96 34.64 -5.31
C ILE A 100 -52.27 34.32 -6.05
N TYR A 101 -52.23 34.16 -7.37
CA TYR A 101 -53.39 33.77 -8.16
C TYR A 101 -53.94 32.41 -7.72
N PHE A 102 -53.08 31.40 -7.60
CA PHE A 102 -53.44 30.05 -7.18
C PHE A 102 -54.07 30.03 -5.78
N ILE A 103 -53.47 30.73 -4.82
CA ILE A 103 -53.97 30.70 -3.43
C ILE A 103 -55.31 31.43 -3.31
N ARG A 104 -55.49 32.56 -4.01
CA ARG A 104 -56.76 33.31 -3.97
C ARG A 104 -57.88 32.64 -4.76
N HIS A 105 -57.61 32.08 -5.93
CA HIS A 105 -58.65 31.61 -6.85
C HIS A 105 -58.86 30.10 -6.83
N VAL A 106 -57.83 29.31 -6.51
CA VAL A 106 -57.92 27.84 -6.48
C VAL A 106 -58.12 27.33 -5.07
N LEU A 107 -57.37 27.83 -4.09
CA LEU A 107 -57.53 27.43 -2.68
C LEU A 107 -58.59 28.23 -1.93
N GLN A 108 -59.16 29.28 -2.56
CA GLN A 108 -60.19 30.17 -2.00
C GLN A 108 -59.87 30.70 -0.58
N ASN A 109 -58.58 30.82 -0.24
CA ASN A 109 -58.15 31.18 1.10
C ASN A 109 -57.65 32.63 1.10
N THR A 110 -58.36 33.52 1.79
CA THR A 110 -58.07 34.96 1.87
C THR A 110 -57.65 35.39 3.27
N THR A 111 -57.10 34.47 4.07
CA THR A 111 -56.65 34.79 5.43
C THR A 111 -55.52 35.82 5.38
N GLU A 112 -55.84 37.06 5.76
CA GLU A 112 -54.85 38.13 5.96
C GLU A 112 -54.13 37.91 7.29
N ILE A 113 -52.80 37.79 7.24
CA ILE A 113 -51.96 37.70 8.45
C ILE A 113 -51.81 39.10 9.06
N ILE A 114 -51.65 40.11 8.21
CA ILE A 114 -51.64 41.52 8.60
C ILE A 114 -52.70 42.23 7.76
N PRO A 115 -53.77 42.77 8.39
CA PRO A 115 -54.88 43.39 7.67
C PRO A 115 -54.39 44.45 6.67
N GLY A 116 -54.81 44.32 5.41
CA GLY A 116 -54.49 45.25 4.33
C GLY A 116 -53.05 45.25 3.82
N THR A 117 -52.16 44.35 4.29
CA THR A 117 -50.73 44.40 3.92
C THR A 117 -50.08 43.05 3.60
N LEU A 118 -50.45 41.94 4.28
CA LEU A 118 -49.82 40.63 4.05
C LEU A 118 -50.81 39.47 4.17
N ASP A 119 -51.07 38.78 3.06
CA ASP A 119 -51.84 37.53 3.06
C ASP A 119 -50.94 36.29 3.19
N LEU A 120 -51.49 35.20 3.72
CA LEU A 120 -50.77 33.92 3.89
C LEU A 120 -50.24 33.38 2.57
N GLY A 121 -50.91 33.68 1.45
CA GLY A 121 -50.49 33.25 0.14
C GLY A 121 -49.20 33.91 -0.32
N LYS A 122 -49.04 35.19 -0.02
CA LYS A 122 -47.83 35.97 -0.31
C LYS A 122 -46.64 35.45 0.49
N LEU A 123 -46.85 35.04 1.74
CA LEU A 123 -45.80 34.42 2.57
C LEU A 123 -45.32 33.08 1.98
N ILE A 124 -46.26 32.21 1.57
CA ILE A 124 -45.93 30.92 0.96
C ILE A 124 -45.23 31.12 -0.38
N ALA A 125 -45.72 32.03 -1.23
CA ALA A 125 -45.08 32.37 -2.50
C ALA A 125 -43.64 32.85 -2.30
N LEU A 126 -43.38 33.67 -1.27
CA LEU A 126 -42.04 34.16 -0.96
C LEU A 126 -41.05 33.03 -0.62
N ILE A 127 -41.50 31.98 0.10
CA ILE A 127 -40.68 30.80 0.39
C ILE A 127 -40.30 30.07 -0.90
N PHE A 128 -41.25 29.88 -1.81
CA PHE A 128 -40.99 29.26 -3.12
C PHE A 128 -40.07 30.12 -3.99
N VAL A 129 -40.22 31.44 -3.96
CA VAL A 129 -39.33 32.38 -4.67
C VAL A 129 -37.89 32.25 -4.16
N VAL A 130 -37.68 32.15 -2.84
CA VAL A 130 -36.33 31.95 -2.27
C VAL A 130 -35.73 30.61 -2.72
N LEU A 131 -36.51 29.53 -2.68
CA LEU A 131 -36.08 28.19 -3.13
C LEU A 131 -35.74 28.17 -4.63
N ALA A 132 -36.63 28.68 -5.47
CA ALA A 132 -36.43 28.72 -6.92
C ALA A 132 -35.24 29.62 -7.30
N ASN A 133 -35.07 30.77 -6.63
CA ASN A 133 -33.92 31.65 -6.85
C ASN A 133 -32.60 30.99 -6.45
N ARG A 134 -32.55 30.17 -5.38
CA ARG A 134 -31.36 29.40 -5.03
C ARG A 134 -30.99 28.39 -6.11
N ILE A 135 -31.96 27.61 -6.59
CA ILE A 135 -31.76 26.61 -7.64
C ILE A 135 -31.24 27.30 -8.92
N SER A 136 -31.91 28.38 -9.33
CA SER A 136 -31.53 29.11 -10.53
C SER A 136 -30.18 29.81 -10.42
N GLY A 137 -29.87 30.42 -9.27
CA GLY A 137 -28.54 30.98 -9.00
C GLY A 137 -27.45 29.93 -9.20
N LYS A 138 -27.63 28.74 -8.60
CA LYS A 138 -26.67 27.62 -8.68
C LYS A 138 -26.48 27.07 -10.10
N PHE A 139 -27.55 26.94 -10.88
CA PHE A 139 -27.48 26.25 -12.19
C PHE A 139 -27.31 27.18 -13.41
N TYR A 140 -27.78 28.44 -13.34
CA TYR A 140 -27.85 29.34 -14.49
C TYR A 140 -26.86 30.51 -14.41
N VAL A 141 -26.59 31.04 -13.21
CA VAL A 141 -25.80 32.27 -13.04
C VAL A 141 -24.32 31.96 -12.84
N PHE A 142 -23.98 30.99 -11.98
CA PHE A 142 -22.60 30.69 -11.56
C PHE A 142 -22.00 29.44 -12.26
N LYS A 143 -22.43 29.17 -13.50
CA LYS A 143 -22.19 27.91 -14.23
C LYS A 143 -20.71 27.64 -14.62
N SER A 144 -19.76 28.57 -14.39
CA SER A 144 -18.42 28.48 -14.97
C SER A 144 -17.35 27.77 -14.11
N GLN A 145 -17.53 27.58 -12.79
CA GLN A 145 -16.59 26.74 -12.02
C GLN A 145 -16.97 25.25 -11.98
N ALA A 146 -18.23 24.89 -12.26
CA ALA A 146 -18.68 23.51 -12.26
C ALA A 146 -18.04 22.64 -13.35
N LYS A 147 -17.35 23.20 -14.35
CA LYS A 147 -16.64 22.44 -15.39
C LYS A 147 -15.14 22.22 -15.10
N GLU A 148 -14.53 23.04 -14.26
CA GLU A 148 -13.11 22.89 -13.89
C GLU A 148 -12.93 22.22 -12.52
N GLU A 149 -13.88 22.39 -11.59
CA GLU A 149 -13.86 21.67 -10.30
C GLU A 149 -14.52 20.27 -10.39
N SER A 150 -15.43 20.01 -11.33
CA SER A 150 -15.98 18.64 -11.56
C SER A 150 -15.05 17.73 -12.35
N ALA A 151 -13.99 18.27 -12.97
CA ALA A 151 -12.87 17.47 -13.43
C ALA A 151 -12.01 16.95 -12.24
N GLN A 152 -12.26 17.42 -11.01
CA GLN A 152 -11.51 17.04 -9.81
C GLN A 152 -12.37 16.61 -8.60
N ALA A 153 -13.70 16.64 -8.67
CA ALA A 153 -14.57 16.11 -7.63
C ALA A 153 -15.37 14.92 -8.16
N HIS A 154 -14.86 13.73 -7.85
CA HIS A 154 -15.50 12.42 -7.80
C HIS A 154 -17.03 12.44 -8.00
N LEU A 155 -17.48 11.83 -9.12
CA LEU A 155 -18.64 10.93 -9.03
C LEU A 155 -18.42 10.05 -7.78
N PRO A 156 -19.45 9.64 -7.01
CA PRO A 156 -19.28 8.54 -6.07
C PRO A 156 -19.08 7.27 -6.90
N VAL A 157 -17.90 7.16 -7.51
CA VAL A 157 -17.35 5.95 -8.03
C VAL A 157 -16.88 5.24 -6.77
N ASP A 158 -17.40 4.04 -6.58
CA ASP A 158 -16.98 3.12 -5.54
C ASP A 158 -15.45 3.17 -5.38
N PRO A 159 -14.89 3.42 -4.17
CA PRO A 159 -13.45 3.30 -3.92
C PRO A 159 -12.85 2.01 -4.49
N GLN A 160 -13.65 0.94 -4.50
CA GLN A 160 -13.28 -0.33 -5.11
C GLN A 160 -12.92 -0.18 -6.60
N VAL A 161 -13.67 0.61 -7.38
CA VAL A 161 -13.38 0.81 -8.81
C VAL A 161 -12.06 1.53 -9.03
N TYR A 162 -11.68 2.45 -8.13
CA TYR A 162 -10.38 3.10 -8.21
C TYR A 162 -9.25 2.17 -7.79
N LEU A 163 -9.48 1.32 -6.80
CA LEU A 163 -8.54 0.27 -6.43
C LEU A 163 -8.37 -0.72 -7.58
N ASP A 164 -9.46 -1.23 -8.15
CA ASP A 164 -9.45 -2.18 -9.27
C ASP A 164 -8.68 -1.59 -10.46
N ARG A 165 -8.95 -0.31 -10.81
CA ARG A 165 -8.18 0.41 -11.84
C ARG A 165 -6.70 0.55 -11.47
N ALA A 166 -6.39 0.89 -10.22
CA ALA A 166 -5.01 1.02 -9.76
C ALA A 166 -4.27 -0.32 -9.89
N MET A 167 -4.91 -1.42 -9.49
CA MET A 167 -4.38 -2.77 -9.58
C MET A 167 -4.23 -3.23 -11.03
N GLU A 168 -5.20 -2.91 -11.89
CA GLU A 168 -5.14 -3.17 -13.33
C GLU A 168 -3.98 -2.40 -13.97
N THR A 169 -3.83 -1.11 -13.66
CA THR A 169 -2.72 -0.27 -14.15
C THR A 169 -1.36 -0.83 -13.73
N ILE A 170 -1.23 -1.26 -12.48
CA ILE A 170 -0.02 -1.92 -11.97
C ILE A 170 0.24 -3.22 -12.74
N LYS A 171 -0.79 -4.03 -13.00
CA LYS A 171 -0.68 -5.32 -13.70
C LYS A 171 -0.37 -5.18 -15.19
N GLU A 172 -0.90 -4.15 -15.85
CA GLU A 172 -0.67 -3.86 -17.27
C GLU A 172 0.70 -3.21 -17.51
N ALA A 173 1.24 -2.49 -16.52
CA ALA A 173 2.57 -1.92 -16.61
C ALA A 173 3.61 -3.02 -16.84
N LYS A 174 4.62 -2.73 -17.66
CA LYS A 174 5.70 -3.69 -17.89
C LYS A 174 6.35 -4.05 -16.57
N VAL A 175 6.52 -5.35 -16.32
CA VAL A 175 7.21 -5.83 -15.11
C VAL A 175 8.67 -5.38 -15.12
N PHE A 176 9.30 -5.37 -16.30
CA PHE A 176 10.70 -4.99 -16.50
C PHE A 176 10.85 -3.94 -17.59
N ALA A 177 11.86 -3.08 -17.43
CA ALA A 177 12.26 -2.14 -18.47
C ALA A 177 13.32 -2.76 -19.39
N ASN A 178 13.36 -2.31 -20.64
CA ASN A 178 14.52 -2.52 -21.50
C ASN A 178 15.73 -1.80 -20.87
N HIS A 179 16.95 -2.32 -21.07
CA HIS A 179 18.22 -1.99 -20.39
C HIS A 179 18.66 -0.50 -20.30
N ASP A 180 17.87 0.48 -20.77
CA ASP A 180 18.36 1.80 -21.18
C ASP A 180 18.08 2.98 -20.24
N SER A 181 17.67 2.80 -18.98
CA SER A 181 17.86 3.92 -18.04
C SER A 181 17.90 3.52 -16.56
N GLN A 182 19.09 3.62 -15.96
CA GLN A 182 19.30 3.75 -14.51
C GLN A 182 18.44 4.87 -13.90
N ASP A 183 18.02 5.85 -14.72
CA ASP A 183 17.27 7.03 -14.30
C ASP A 183 15.73 6.89 -14.43
N ARG A 184 15.19 5.70 -14.75
CA ARG A 184 13.75 5.50 -15.01
C ARG A 184 12.90 5.86 -13.79
N ALA A 185 13.15 5.17 -12.68
CA ALA A 185 12.44 5.32 -11.41
C ALA A 185 12.60 6.75 -10.87
N ALA A 186 13.85 7.23 -10.82
CA ALA A 186 14.16 8.57 -10.34
C ALA A 186 13.45 9.68 -11.12
N ARG A 187 13.28 9.55 -12.44
CA ARG A 187 12.50 10.52 -13.24
C ARG A 187 11.02 10.58 -12.85
N LEU A 188 10.40 9.44 -12.58
CA LEU A 188 9.02 9.41 -12.08
C LEU A 188 8.94 10.08 -10.71
N TYR A 189 9.86 9.75 -9.81
CA TYR A 189 9.83 10.26 -8.44
C TYR A 189 10.11 11.78 -8.37
N ARG A 190 10.93 12.32 -9.29
CA ARG A 190 11.09 13.78 -9.47
C ARG A 190 9.79 14.50 -9.81
N GLN A 191 8.96 13.90 -10.67
CA GLN A 191 7.64 14.45 -11.01
C GLN A 191 6.66 14.44 -9.81
N LEU A 192 7.01 13.67 -8.77
CA LEU A 192 6.26 13.55 -7.51
C LEU A 192 6.84 14.40 -6.38
N GLY A 193 7.96 15.10 -6.59
CA GLY A 193 8.59 15.98 -5.61
C GLY A 193 9.65 15.31 -4.74
N ASP A 194 10.35 14.30 -5.26
CA ASP A 194 11.43 13.59 -4.58
C ASP A 194 11.09 13.01 -3.19
N PRO A 195 9.98 12.26 -3.02
CA PRO A 195 9.46 11.86 -1.70
C PRO A 195 10.39 10.95 -0.88
N TRP A 196 11.38 10.31 -1.51
CA TRP A 196 12.34 9.44 -0.82
C TRP A 196 13.38 10.22 0.01
N ARG A 197 13.47 11.54 -0.15
CA ARG A 197 14.47 12.38 0.54
C ARG A 197 14.02 12.89 1.91
N ASP A 198 12.77 12.64 2.30
CA ASP A 198 12.17 13.21 3.52
C ASP A 198 12.44 12.38 4.78
N TYR A 199 13.05 11.20 4.63
CA TYR A 199 13.34 10.29 5.74
C TYR A 199 14.64 9.53 5.48
N PRO A 200 15.36 9.13 6.55
CA PRO A 200 16.49 8.24 6.43
C PRO A 200 16.01 6.80 6.14
N ALA A 201 16.85 6.00 5.46
CA ALA A 201 16.46 4.65 5.08
C ALA A 201 17.58 3.61 5.18
N PHE A 202 17.22 2.39 5.59
CA PHE A 202 18.02 1.19 5.40
C PHE A 202 17.67 0.54 4.06
N HIS A 203 18.66 0.08 3.31
CA HIS A 203 18.45 -0.51 2.00
C HIS A 203 18.93 -1.96 1.98
N ILE A 204 18.06 -2.91 1.63
CA ILE A 204 18.33 -4.34 1.73
C ILE A 204 18.27 -4.99 0.35
N ALA A 205 19.35 -5.65 -0.05
CA ALA A 205 19.41 -6.55 -1.20
C ALA A 205 19.87 -7.95 -0.76
N GLY A 206 19.77 -8.94 -1.65
CA GLY A 206 20.10 -10.33 -1.32
C GLY A 206 19.40 -11.31 -2.24
N THR A 207 19.91 -12.54 -2.37
CA THR A 207 19.09 -13.63 -2.95
C THR A 207 18.12 -14.09 -1.87
N ASN A 208 18.66 -14.55 -0.74
CA ASN A 208 17.89 -15.01 0.41
C ASN A 208 18.02 -14.04 1.59
N GLY A 209 17.03 -14.05 2.49
CA GLY A 209 17.07 -13.32 3.76
C GLY A 209 16.58 -11.88 3.75
N LYS A 210 16.29 -11.27 2.58
CA LYS A 210 15.85 -9.85 2.49
C LYS A 210 14.67 -9.52 3.41
N GLY A 211 13.59 -10.29 3.32
CA GLY A 211 12.41 -10.12 4.19
C GLY A 211 12.69 -10.38 5.68
N SER A 212 13.55 -11.36 6.01
CA SER A 212 13.92 -11.60 7.42
C SER A 212 14.74 -10.44 7.99
N ILE A 213 15.74 -9.95 7.25
CA ILE A 213 16.56 -8.80 7.63
C ILE A 213 15.67 -7.56 7.80
N SER A 214 14.76 -7.31 6.85
CA SER A 214 13.86 -6.16 6.91
C SER A 214 12.88 -6.27 8.10
N SER A 215 12.42 -7.48 8.44
CA SER A 215 11.62 -7.71 9.64
C SER A 215 12.40 -7.44 10.93
N TYR A 216 13.62 -7.98 11.07
CA TYR A 216 14.46 -7.69 12.24
C TYR A 216 14.75 -6.20 12.40
N LEU A 217 15.15 -5.52 11.32
CA LEU A 217 15.35 -4.06 11.35
C LEU A 217 14.09 -3.34 11.82
N THR A 218 12.93 -3.68 11.26
CA THR A 218 11.66 -3.04 11.60
C THR A 218 11.31 -3.25 13.07
N HIS A 219 11.43 -4.47 13.59
CA HIS A 219 11.15 -4.76 15.00
C HIS A 219 12.09 -3.99 15.91
N ILE A 220 13.40 -4.04 15.66
CA ILE A 220 14.41 -3.32 16.45
C ILE A 220 14.11 -1.81 16.47
N LEU A 221 13.83 -1.21 15.32
CA LEU A 221 13.52 0.21 15.20
C LEU A 221 12.21 0.59 15.89
N CYS A 222 11.18 -0.26 15.81
CA CYS A 222 9.93 -0.07 16.56
C CYS A 222 10.17 -0.12 18.07
N HIS A 223 10.98 -1.06 18.57
CA HIS A 223 11.36 -1.10 20.00
C HIS A 223 12.25 0.06 20.45
N ALA A 224 12.93 0.72 19.51
CA ALA A 224 13.64 1.98 19.74
C ALA A 224 12.70 3.20 19.74
N GLY A 225 11.40 2.99 19.46
CA GLY A 225 10.36 4.03 19.51
C GLY A 225 10.11 4.76 18.19
N HIS A 226 10.70 4.30 17.09
CA HIS A 226 10.52 4.94 15.78
C HIS A 226 9.20 4.56 15.13
N LYS A 227 8.64 5.49 14.34
CA LYS A 227 7.66 5.18 13.32
C LYS A 227 8.36 4.72 12.04
N VAL A 228 8.24 3.44 11.74
CA VAL A 228 8.97 2.76 10.68
C VAL A 228 8.08 2.58 9.44
N GLY A 229 8.50 3.14 8.31
CA GLY A 229 7.98 2.73 7.00
C GLY A 229 8.67 1.45 6.54
N TRP A 230 7.92 0.45 6.09
CA TRP A 230 8.47 -0.85 5.74
C TRP A 230 7.97 -1.28 4.36
N TYR A 231 8.90 -1.44 3.43
CA TYR A 231 8.63 -1.85 2.05
C TYR A 231 9.21 -3.24 1.80
N THR A 232 8.36 -4.18 1.38
CA THR A 232 8.74 -5.59 1.14
C THR A 232 8.19 -6.15 -0.16
N SER A 233 8.80 -7.22 -0.65
CA SER A 233 8.35 -7.90 -1.86
C SER A 233 8.80 -9.38 -1.91
N PRO A 234 7.99 -10.28 -2.49
CA PRO A 234 6.60 -10.11 -2.91
C PRO A 234 5.65 -9.93 -1.71
N TYR A 235 4.35 -9.75 -1.95
CA TYR A 235 3.34 -9.97 -0.89
C TYR A 235 3.07 -11.46 -0.71
N LEU A 236 2.50 -11.84 0.44
CA LEU A 236 2.11 -13.22 0.72
C LEU A 236 0.63 -13.42 0.41
N GLU A 237 -0.28 -12.70 1.09
CA GLU A 237 -1.73 -12.89 0.91
C GLU A 237 -2.36 -11.73 0.14
N GLN A 238 -1.99 -10.49 0.46
CA GLN A 238 -2.59 -9.28 -0.13
C GLN A 238 -1.54 -8.24 -0.55
N PHE A 239 -1.82 -7.52 -1.65
CA PHE A 239 -0.92 -6.51 -2.20
C PHE A 239 -0.46 -5.46 -1.17
N ASN A 240 -1.38 -5.04 -0.29
CA ASN A 240 -1.21 -4.00 0.71
C ASN A 240 -0.04 -4.28 1.65
N GLU A 241 0.27 -5.55 1.89
CA GLU A 241 1.37 -5.99 2.74
C GLU A 241 2.73 -5.45 2.29
N ARG A 242 2.90 -5.15 0.99
CA ARG A 242 4.14 -4.60 0.47
C ARG A 242 4.53 -3.29 1.15
N ILE A 243 3.57 -2.51 1.62
CA ILE A 243 3.78 -1.17 2.16
C ILE A 243 3.14 -1.09 3.53
N ARG A 244 3.96 -1.05 4.59
CA ARG A 244 3.51 -0.94 5.98
C ARG A 244 4.06 0.29 6.67
N VAL A 245 3.32 0.79 7.65
CA VAL A 245 3.81 1.77 8.62
C VAL A 245 3.49 1.27 10.02
N LEU A 246 4.53 1.03 10.82
CA LEU A 246 4.42 0.61 12.22
C LEU A 246 4.91 1.75 13.11
N ASP A 247 4.11 2.14 14.09
CA ASP A 247 4.40 3.26 14.98
C ASP A 247 4.85 2.76 16.36
N GLY A 248 6.18 2.70 16.56
CA GLY A 248 6.78 2.25 17.81
C GLY A 248 6.38 0.83 18.22
N PRO A 249 6.54 0.48 19.51
CA PRO A 249 6.23 -0.86 20.02
C PRO A 249 4.75 -1.22 19.88
N GLU A 250 3.84 -0.25 19.91
CA GLU A 250 2.40 -0.49 19.76
C GLU A 250 2.05 -0.95 18.34
N GLY A 251 2.61 -0.28 17.31
CA GLY A 251 2.45 -0.68 15.93
C GLY A 251 3.04 -2.07 15.65
N GLN A 252 4.20 -2.36 16.22
CA GLN A 252 4.83 -3.69 16.13
C GLN A 252 3.98 -4.77 16.80
N ALA A 253 3.52 -4.56 18.03
CA ALA A 253 2.67 -5.53 18.73
C ALA A 253 1.34 -5.79 17.99
N ALA A 254 0.79 -4.76 17.33
CA ALA A 254 -0.39 -4.93 16.48
C ALA A 254 -0.10 -5.84 15.27
N PHE A 255 1.07 -5.69 14.63
CA PHE A 255 1.52 -6.55 13.53
C PHE A 255 1.73 -8.00 13.97
N ASP A 256 2.27 -8.21 15.17
CA ASP A 256 2.46 -9.57 15.72
C ASP A 256 1.14 -10.32 15.90
N HIS A 257 0.09 -9.60 16.28
CA HIS A 257 -1.25 -10.15 16.45
C HIS A 257 -1.99 -10.30 15.12
N ASP A 258 -1.85 -9.32 14.22
CA ASP A 258 -2.48 -9.28 12.92
C ASP A 258 -1.49 -8.81 11.85
N PHE A 259 -1.07 -9.73 10.98
CA PHE A 259 -0.10 -9.46 9.92
C PHE A 259 -0.55 -8.40 8.89
N THR A 260 -1.85 -8.07 8.86
CA THR A 260 -2.38 -6.98 8.04
C THR A 260 -2.21 -5.60 8.68
N ALA A 261 -1.88 -5.54 9.98
CA ALA A 261 -1.72 -4.28 10.70
C ALA A 261 -0.60 -3.43 10.09
N GLY A 262 -0.85 -2.13 10.04
CA GLY A 262 0.05 -1.15 9.44
C GLY A 262 0.10 -1.17 7.90
N ALA A 263 -0.51 -2.15 7.22
CA ALA A 263 -0.58 -2.18 5.77
C ALA A 263 -1.30 -0.94 5.21
N ILE A 264 -0.86 -0.45 4.06
CA ILE A 264 -1.49 0.68 3.38
C ILE A 264 -2.97 0.34 3.08
N PRO A 265 -3.94 1.19 3.43
CA PRO A 265 -5.35 0.92 3.15
C PRO A 265 -5.68 1.14 1.67
N ASP A 266 -6.71 0.47 1.17
CA ASP A 266 -7.15 0.52 -0.23
C ASP A 266 -7.46 1.95 -0.71
N GLU A 267 -8.05 2.78 0.16
CA GLU A 267 -8.35 4.18 -0.19
C GLU A 267 -7.07 4.99 -0.39
N ALA A 268 -6.01 4.68 0.36
CA ALA A 268 -4.72 5.31 0.16
C ALA A 268 -4.06 4.85 -1.14
N ILE A 269 -4.14 3.55 -1.47
CA ILE A 269 -3.66 3.01 -2.75
C ILE A 269 -4.34 3.74 -3.92
N ALA A 270 -5.68 3.77 -3.93
CA ALA A 270 -6.47 4.41 -4.97
C ALA A 270 -6.09 5.89 -5.16
N ARG A 271 -6.00 6.64 -4.05
CA ARG A 271 -5.67 8.07 -4.05
C ARG A 271 -4.23 8.33 -4.51
N LEU A 272 -3.26 7.55 -4.01
CA LEU A 272 -1.85 7.72 -4.36
C LEU A 272 -1.60 7.33 -5.81
N MET A 273 -2.21 6.24 -6.30
CA MET A 273 -2.10 5.83 -7.70
C MET A 273 -2.65 6.89 -8.65
N ALA A 274 -3.76 7.56 -8.33
CA ALA A 274 -4.24 8.68 -9.14
C ALA A 274 -3.21 9.84 -9.26
N ARG A 275 -2.39 10.07 -8.22
CA ARG A 275 -1.29 11.05 -8.27
C ARG A 275 -0.11 10.52 -9.09
N ILE A 276 0.23 9.24 -8.95
CA ILE A 276 1.33 8.58 -9.65
C ILE A 276 1.03 8.48 -11.15
N GLU A 277 -0.18 8.09 -11.56
CA GLU A 277 -0.61 8.03 -12.96
C GLU A 277 -0.45 9.39 -13.64
N LYS A 278 -0.89 10.48 -13.00
CA LYS A 278 -0.69 11.84 -13.51
C LYS A 278 0.79 12.23 -13.65
N ALA A 279 1.66 11.71 -12.78
CA ALA A 279 3.10 11.92 -12.90
C ALA A 279 3.71 11.08 -14.03
N ALA A 280 3.27 9.83 -14.18
CA ALA A 280 3.68 8.94 -15.26
C ALA A 280 3.25 9.49 -16.64
N GLU A 281 2.02 9.99 -16.76
CA GLU A 281 1.53 10.63 -17.99
C GLU A 281 2.37 11.86 -18.37
N ARG A 282 2.74 12.69 -17.39
CA ARG A 282 3.63 13.85 -17.60
C ARG A 282 5.01 13.40 -18.05
N LEU A 283 5.58 12.39 -17.39
CA LEU A 283 6.88 11.82 -17.76
C LEU A 283 6.89 11.34 -19.21
N VAL A 284 5.86 10.60 -19.64
CA VAL A 284 5.75 10.10 -21.03
C VAL A 284 5.56 11.25 -22.02
N LYS A 285 4.74 12.27 -21.69
CA LYS A 285 4.58 13.48 -22.52
C LYS A 285 5.90 14.24 -22.69
N ASP A 286 6.74 14.25 -21.65
CA ASP A 286 8.09 14.84 -21.66
C ASP A 286 9.14 13.93 -22.32
N LYS A 287 8.71 12.88 -23.05
CA LYS A 287 9.55 11.89 -23.74
C LYS A 287 10.44 11.08 -22.78
N GLY A 288 10.03 10.94 -21.53
CA GLY A 288 10.65 10.03 -20.57
C GLY A 288 10.22 8.56 -20.78
N PRO A 289 10.95 7.61 -20.17
CA PRO A 289 10.57 6.20 -20.22
C PRO A 289 9.27 5.95 -19.47
N ALA A 290 8.45 5.03 -19.98
CA ALA A 290 7.27 4.57 -19.26
C ALA A 290 7.70 3.85 -17.95
N PRO A 291 7.05 4.14 -16.80
CA PRO A 291 7.31 3.42 -15.56
C PRO A 291 6.95 1.94 -15.68
N THR A 292 7.71 1.11 -14.96
CA THR A 292 7.42 -0.30 -14.74
C THR A 292 6.45 -0.47 -13.57
N GLN A 293 5.90 -1.68 -13.43
CA GLN A 293 5.11 -2.08 -12.27
C GLN A 293 5.80 -1.74 -10.95
N PHE A 294 7.09 -2.08 -10.82
CA PHE A 294 7.87 -1.81 -9.60
C PHE A 294 8.11 -0.32 -9.35
N ASP A 295 8.30 0.50 -10.39
CA ASP A 295 8.44 1.95 -10.18
C ASP A 295 7.16 2.57 -9.62
N LEU A 296 5.99 2.12 -10.10
CA LEU A 296 4.69 2.59 -9.60
C LEU A 296 4.48 2.17 -8.13
N MET A 297 4.77 0.91 -7.80
CA MET A 297 4.67 0.40 -6.43
C MET A 297 5.63 1.12 -5.46
N THR A 298 6.89 1.30 -5.86
CA THR A 298 7.88 1.99 -5.02
C THR A 298 7.57 3.48 -4.89
N ALA A 299 7.05 4.16 -5.93
CA ALA A 299 6.54 5.52 -5.81
C ALA A 299 5.42 5.62 -4.76
N MET A 300 4.51 4.64 -4.75
CA MET A 300 3.43 4.58 -3.77
C MET A 300 3.96 4.44 -2.35
N ALA A 301 4.93 3.54 -2.14
CA ALA A 301 5.59 3.37 -0.85
C ALA A 301 6.21 4.70 -0.37
N PHE A 302 6.98 5.36 -1.24
CA PHE A 302 7.65 6.60 -0.86
C PHE A 302 6.68 7.73 -0.50
N LEU A 303 5.61 7.89 -1.28
CA LEU A 303 4.56 8.87 -1.00
C LEU A 303 3.81 8.55 0.30
N TRP A 304 3.56 7.27 0.58
CA TRP A 304 2.88 6.87 1.80
C TRP A 304 3.72 7.12 3.04
N PHE A 305 5.01 6.78 3.01
CA PHE A 305 5.92 7.04 4.12
C PHE A 305 6.12 8.53 4.37
N GLN A 306 6.16 9.34 3.31
CA GLN A 306 6.15 10.81 3.41
C GLN A 306 4.85 11.31 4.08
N GLU A 307 3.68 10.84 3.63
CA GLU A 307 2.38 11.24 4.19
C GLU A 307 2.23 10.85 5.67
N LYS A 308 2.82 9.71 6.06
CA LYS A 308 2.80 9.23 7.45
C LYS A 308 3.88 9.82 8.34
N ALA A 309 4.78 10.62 7.76
CA ALA A 309 5.93 11.20 8.44
C ALA A 309 6.69 10.12 9.24
N CYS A 310 7.13 9.07 8.54
CA CYS A 310 7.96 8.03 9.14
C CYS A 310 9.32 8.61 9.57
N ASP A 311 9.81 8.17 10.72
CA ASP A 311 11.11 8.58 11.26
C ASP A 311 12.27 7.90 10.52
N VAL A 312 12.02 6.69 10.02
CA VAL A 312 12.96 5.86 9.27
C VAL A 312 12.22 4.89 8.37
N VAL A 313 12.84 4.49 7.26
CA VAL A 313 12.27 3.52 6.33
C VAL A 313 13.21 2.33 6.11
N VAL A 314 12.63 1.13 6.05
CA VAL A 314 13.30 -0.13 5.73
C VAL A 314 12.85 -0.55 4.33
N LEU A 315 13.78 -0.55 3.36
CA LEU A 315 13.49 -0.77 1.95
C LEU A 315 14.13 -2.06 1.45
N GLU A 316 13.31 -3.07 1.17
CA GLU A 316 13.74 -4.26 0.43
C GLU A 316 13.74 -4.01 -1.08
N THR A 317 14.82 -4.39 -1.76
CA THR A 317 14.86 -4.44 -3.24
C THR A 317 13.95 -5.53 -3.76
N GLY A 318 13.24 -5.26 -4.86
CA GLY A 318 12.45 -6.27 -5.57
C GLY A 318 13.32 -7.32 -6.25
N MET A 319 14.32 -6.89 -7.02
CA MET A 319 15.20 -7.79 -7.77
C MET A 319 16.58 -7.16 -8.02
N GLY A 320 17.63 -7.95 -7.84
CA GLY A 320 19.01 -7.47 -8.05
C GLY A 320 19.37 -6.39 -7.02
N GLY A 321 19.49 -5.15 -7.50
CA GLY A 321 19.78 -3.98 -6.67
C GLY A 321 20.14 -2.75 -7.51
N ARG A 322 21.12 -2.88 -8.40
CA ARG A 322 21.67 -1.79 -9.23
C ARG A 322 20.61 -1.03 -10.01
N LEU A 323 19.68 -1.75 -10.65
CA LEU A 323 18.59 -1.19 -11.46
C LEU A 323 17.22 -1.25 -10.78
N ASP A 324 17.19 -1.59 -9.49
CA ASP A 324 15.94 -1.73 -8.73
C ASP A 324 15.29 -0.36 -8.50
N SER A 325 13.95 -0.32 -8.50
CA SER A 325 13.16 0.89 -8.31
C SER A 325 13.40 1.58 -6.95
N THR A 326 13.92 0.84 -5.96
CA THR A 326 14.32 1.37 -4.66
C THR A 326 15.71 2.04 -4.66
N ASN A 327 16.56 1.79 -5.66
CA ASN A 327 17.95 2.25 -5.71
C ASN A 327 18.13 3.72 -6.13
N VAL A 328 17.20 4.56 -5.69
CA VAL A 328 17.25 6.03 -5.83
C VAL A 328 17.89 6.71 -4.62
N LEU A 329 18.06 5.97 -3.52
CA LEU A 329 18.69 6.48 -2.30
C LEU A 329 20.11 6.95 -2.58
N GLU A 330 20.41 8.22 -2.30
CA GLU A 330 21.77 8.73 -2.47
C GLU A 330 22.66 8.39 -1.27
N LYS A 331 22.08 8.35 -0.06
CA LYS A 331 22.77 8.13 1.21
C LYS A 331 21.89 7.31 2.18
N PRO A 332 21.78 5.99 1.98
CA PRO A 332 21.14 5.14 2.99
C PRO A 332 21.93 5.18 4.30
N LEU A 333 21.25 4.94 5.42
CA LEU A 333 21.87 4.78 6.74
C LEU A 333 22.87 3.62 6.72
N ALA A 334 22.46 2.50 6.15
CA ALA A 334 23.29 1.35 5.85
C ALA A 334 22.71 0.56 4.68
N SER A 335 23.58 -0.13 3.96
CA SER A 335 23.19 -1.16 2.98
C SER A 335 23.36 -2.54 3.60
N LEU A 336 22.34 -3.39 3.51
CA LEU A 336 22.41 -4.77 4.00
C LEU A 336 22.32 -5.75 2.82
N ILE A 337 23.26 -6.69 2.75
CA ILE A 337 23.31 -7.70 1.69
C ILE A 337 23.09 -9.08 2.30
N GLY A 338 21.89 -9.63 2.12
CA GLY A 338 21.53 -10.99 2.54
C GLY A 338 22.32 -12.06 1.79
N ALA A 339 22.05 -13.33 2.12
CA ALA A 339 22.83 -14.45 1.60
C ALA A 339 22.79 -14.50 0.05
N PRO A 340 23.97 -14.64 -0.60
CA PRO A 340 24.04 -14.87 -2.04
C PRO A 340 23.51 -16.26 -2.40
N GLY A 341 23.08 -16.42 -3.65
CA GLY A 341 22.44 -17.62 -4.16
C GLY A 341 22.08 -17.44 -5.62
N PHE A 342 21.94 -18.56 -6.35
CA PHE A 342 21.53 -18.56 -7.74
C PHE A 342 20.00 -18.42 -7.80
N ASP A 343 19.53 -17.31 -8.34
CA ASP A 343 18.12 -17.01 -8.54
C ASP A 343 17.98 -15.89 -9.57
N HIS A 344 16.88 -15.90 -10.34
CA HIS A 344 16.62 -14.95 -11.42
C HIS A 344 17.77 -14.85 -12.45
N MET A 345 18.37 -16.00 -12.80
CA MET A 345 19.55 -16.04 -13.68
C MET A 345 19.27 -15.53 -15.09
N ASP A 346 18.02 -15.61 -15.55
CA ASP A 346 17.54 -15.03 -16.81
C ASP A 346 17.72 -13.51 -16.89
N ARG A 347 17.85 -12.83 -15.74
CA ARG A 347 17.90 -11.37 -15.62
C ARG A 347 19.16 -10.85 -14.97
N LEU A 348 19.60 -11.52 -13.90
CA LEU A 348 20.77 -11.10 -13.11
C LEU A 348 22.07 -11.66 -13.67
N GLY A 349 21.99 -12.68 -14.52
CA GLY A 349 23.14 -13.38 -15.05
C GLY A 349 23.28 -14.80 -14.52
N ASP A 350 24.13 -15.58 -15.17
CA ASP A 350 24.37 -17.00 -14.93
C ASP A 350 25.62 -17.28 -14.06
N SER A 351 26.22 -16.22 -13.51
CA SER A 351 27.42 -16.31 -12.66
C SER A 351 27.26 -15.54 -11.36
N MET A 352 27.94 -16.01 -10.32
CA MET A 352 27.91 -15.37 -9.01
C MET A 352 28.45 -13.93 -9.08
N ASN A 353 29.43 -13.68 -9.97
CA ASN A 353 29.90 -12.34 -10.28
C ASN A 353 28.77 -11.38 -10.68
N GLN A 354 27.98 -11.77 -11.68
CA GLN A 354 26.93 -10.93 -12.24
C GLN A 354 25.80 -10.72 -11.23
N ILE A 355 25.37 -11.79 -10.57
CA ILE A 355 24.36 -11.76 -9.51
C ILE A 355 24.77 -10.83 -8.37
N MET A 356 26.00 -10.93 -7.89
CA MET A 356 26.51 -10.07 -6.81
C MET A 356 26.80 -8.66 -7.28
N GLY A 357 27.21 -8.45 -8.53
CA GLY A 357 27.39 -7.12 -9.11
C GLY A 357 26.07 -6.33 -9.15
N GLU A 358 24.96 -7.01 -9.47
CA GLU A 358 23.63 -6.41 -9.37
C GLU A 358 23.26 -6.04 -7.93
N LYS A 359 23.47 -6.95 -6.96
CA LYS A 359 23.12 -6.69 -5.55
C LYS A 359 23.99 -5.61 -4.92
N ALA A 360 25.30 -5.64 -5.16
CA ALA A 360 26.26 -4.64 -4.69
C ALA A 360 26.00 -3.25 -5.28
N GLY A 361 25.13 -3.13 -6.29
CA GLY A 361 24.68 -1.86 -6.85
C GLY A 361 23.90 -0.97 -5.88
N ILE A 362 23.45 -1.48 -4.73
CA ILE A 362 22.84 -0.64 -3.67
C ILE A 362 23.87 0.05 -2.78
N VAL A 363 25.13 -0.39 -2.79
CA VAL A 363 26.21 0.21 -1.99
C VAL A 363 26.44 1.66 -2.43
N LYS A 364 26.49 2.58 -1.46
CA LYS A 364 26.71 4.02 -1.69
C LYS A 364 27.96 4.50 -0.98
N ALA A 365 28.62 5.49 -1.57
CA ALA A 365 29.92 5.97 -1.12
C ALA A 365 29.91 6.42 0.35
N GLY A 366 30.82 5.84 1.14
CA GLY A 366 30.98 6.13 2.57
C GLY A 366 29.88 5.60 3.49
N CYS A 367 28.83 4.95 2.96
CA CYS A 367 27.78 4.34 3.78
C CYS A 367 28.24 2.96 4.28
N PRO A 368 27.94 2.57 5.52
CA PRO A 368 28.30 1.25 6.03
C PRO A 368 27.49 0.14 5.34
N VAL A 369 28.14 -1.03 5.18
CA VAL A 369 27.61 -2.23 4.54
C VAL A 369 27.71 -3.42 5.49
N PHE A 370 26.59 -4.08 5.74
CA PHE A 370 26.51 -5.29 6.55
C PHE A 370 26.09 -6.45 5.66
N ALA A 371 26.90 -7.50 5.57
CA ALA A 371 26.70 -8.56 4.60
C ALA A 371 26.74 -9.94 5.22
N TYR A 372 25.92 -10.84 4.67
CA TYR A 372 26.03 -12.26 4.98
C TYR A 372 27.34 -12.80 4.39
N ALA A 373 28.07 -13.58 5.20
CA ALA A 373 29.34 -14.18 4.83
C ALA A 373 29.15 -15.23 3.72
N PRO A 374 29.68 -15.02 2.50
CA PRO A 374 29.38 -15.90 1.37
C PRO A 374 29.80 -17.36 1.56
N GLN A 375 30.81 -17.64 2.39
CA GLN A 375 31.23 -19.01 2.69
C GLN A 375 30.16 -19.83 3.44
N ASP A 376 29.25 -19.16 4.15
CA ASP A 376 28.17 -19.82 4.90
C ASP A 376 26.86 -19.85 4.10
N ALA A 377 26.86 -19.42 2.84
CA ALA A 377 25.67 -19.25 2.02
C ALA A 377 25.25 -20.51 1.24
N LEU A 378 25.82 -21.67 1.60
CA LEU A 378 25.55 -22.97 0.95
C LEU A 378 25.85 -22.94 -0.56
N LEU A 379 26.91 -22.22 -0.91
CA LEU A 379 27.47 -22.14 -2.26
C LEU A 379 28.67 -23.07 -2.41
N ALA A 380 29.03 -23.39 -3.65
CA ALA A 380 30.33 -23.98 -3.92
C ALA A 380 31.45 -22.98 -3.54
N ALA A 381 32.60 -23.49 -3.08
CA ALA A 381 33.69 -22.64 -2.62
C ALA A 381 34.16 -21.58 -3.64
N PRO A 382 34.27 -21.86 -4.96
CA PRO A 382 34.60 -20.84 -5.95
C PRO A 382 33.56 -19.72 -6.04
N ASP A 383 32.26 -20.06 -6.01
CA ASP A 383 31.18 -19.07 -6.07
C ASP A 383 31.15 -18.20 -4.81
N ALA A 384 31.35 -18.80 -3.64
CA ALA A 384 31.46 -18.06 -2.38
C ALA A 384 32.64 -17.07 -2.40
N GLN A 385 33.79 -17.48 -2.93
CA GLN A 385 34.95 -16.62 -3.09
C GLN A 385 34.66 -15.46 -4.07
N GLU A 386 34.03 -15.76 -5.20
CA GLU A 386 33.66 -14.76 -6.19
C GLU A 386 32.66 -13.73 -5.62
N ALA A 387 31.61 -14.20 -4.94
CA ALA A 387 30.62 -13.33 -4.30
C ALA A 387 31.28 -12.36 -3.31
N ARG A 388 32.21 -12.87 -2.50
CA ARG A 388 32.95 -12.09 -1.52
C ARG A 388 33.81 -11.02 -2.21
N GLN A 389 34.57 -11.42 -3.23
CA GLN A 389 35.48 -10.54 -3.96
C GLN A 389 34.72 -9.36 -4.59
N VAL A 390 33.59 -9.62 -5.25
CA VAL A 390 32.76 -8.56 -5.86
C VAL A 390 32.31 -7.52 -4.85
N LEU A 391 31.85 -7.95 -3.67
CA LEU A 391 31.38 -7.03 -2.64
C LEU A 391 32.54 -6.25 -1.99
N GLU A 392 33.65 -6.91 -1.70
CA GLU A 392 34.86 -6.27 -1.16
C GLU A 392 35.41 -5.22 -2.13
N ASP A 393 35.50 -5.55 -3.43
CA ASP A 393 35.95 -4.62 -4.46
C ASP A 393 35.01 -3.42 -4.58
N LYS A 394 33.70 -3.65 -4.55
CA LYS A 394 32.72 -2.56 -4.62
C LYS A 394 32.79 -1.64 -3.41
N CYS A 395 32.90 -2.20 -2.21
CA CYS A 395 33.03 -1.42 -0.98
C CYS A 395 34.36 -0.64 -0.95
N ARG A 396 35.45 -1.23 -1.45
CA ARG A 396 36.75 -0.55 -1.58
C ARG A 396 36.69 0.61 -2.59
N GLU A 397 36.09 0.40 -3.76
CA GLU A 397 35.87 1.44 -4.79
C GLU A 397 35.12 2.65 -4.21
N LEU A 398 34.10 2.39 -3.39
CA LEU A 398 33.22 3.40 -2.83
C LEU A 398 33.62 3.88 -1.43
N ASN A 399 34.77 3.45 -0.91
CA ASN A 399 35.23 3.74 0.46
C ASN A 399 34.13 3.49 1.52
N SER A 400 33.41 2.38 1.38
CA SER A 400 32.28 1.99 2.22
C SER A 400 32.74 0.95 3.23
N PRO A 401 32.58 1.16 4.56
CA PRO A 401 32.90 0.15 5.56
C PRO A 401 32.09 -1.13 5.31
N LEU A 402 32.73 -2.29 5.36
CA LEU A 402 32.10 -3.59 5.11
C LEU A 402 32.33 -4.53 6.29
N THR A 403 31.25 -5.09 6.81
CA THR A 403 31.27 -6.06 7.90
C THR A 403 30.51 -7.32 7.47
N PHE A 404 31.18 -8.47 7.54
CA PHE A 404 30.57 -9.77 7.26
C PHE A 404 30.08 -10.45 8.54
N PHE A 405 28.94 -11.13 8.45
CA PHE A 405 28.36 -11.97 9.50
C PHE A 405 28.10 -13.38 8.98
N GLY A 406 28.51 -14.38 9.73
CA GLY A 406 28.39 -15.79 9.39
C GLY A 406 28.13 -16.66 10.62
N TYR A 407 28.30 -17.97 10.46
CA TYR A 407 28.08 -18.94 11.54
C TYR A 407 29.15 -18.86 12.63
N ASP A 408 30.31 -18.28 12.35
CA ASP A 408 31.36 -18.00 13.33
C ASP A 408 31.07 -16.75 14.18
N ASP A 409 29.95 -16.05 13.96
CA ASP A 409 29.57 -14.84 14.71
C ASP A 409 28.64 -15.13 15.89
N PHE A 410 28.18 -16.37 16.04
CA PHE A 410 27.36 -16.77 17.18
C PHE A 410 27.56 -18.22 17.61
N ASP A 411 27.32 -18.48 18.89
CA ASP A 411 27.19 -19.81 19.46
C ASP A 411 25.71 -20.12 19.69
N LEU A 412 25.19 -21.14 19.00
CA LEU A 412 23.81 -21.60 19.18
C LEU A 412 23.68 -22.37 20.51
N GLU A 413 22.80 -21.91 21.39
CA GLU A 413 22.56 -22.54 22.69
C GLU A 413 21.35 -23.48 22.66
N THR A 414 20.23 -23.04 22.08
CA THR A 414 19.03 -23.86 21.94
C THR A 414 18.43 -23.73 20.55
N TYR A 415 17.87 -24.84 20.05
CA TYR A 415 17.16 -24.87 18.78
C TYR A 415 15.94 -25.80 18.87
N ALA A 416 14.74 -25.21 18.86
CA ALA A 416 13.49 -25.92 19.00
C ALA A 416 12.40 -25.27 18.13
N TRP A 417 11.24 -25.93 18.01
CA TRP A 417 10.08 -25.37 17.27
C TRP A 417 9.59 -24.03 17.83
N SER A 418 9.86 -23.75 19.11
CA SER A 418 9.51 -22.48 19.76
C SER A 418 10.49 -21.33 19.45
N GLY A 419 11.59 -21.59 18.74
CA GLY A 419 12.61 -20.60 18.41
C GLY A 419 14.04 -21.05 18.73
N GLN A 420 14.94 -20.07 18.76
CA GLN A 420 16.38 -20.26 18.92
C GLN A 420 16.91 -19.32 19.99
N THR A 421 17.88 -19.78 20.79
CA THR A 421 18.71 -18.89 21.62
C THR A 421 20.17 -19.04 21.22
N PHE A 422 20.90 -17.92 21.20
CA PHE A 422 22.29 -17.88 20.79
C PHE A 422 23.04 -16.77 21.51
N LYS A 423 24.36 -16.87 21.53
CA LYS A 423 25.26 -15.81 22.01
C LYS A 423 26.07 -15.24 20.87
N ASP A 424 26.27 -13.93 20.83
CA ASP A 424 27.24 -13.33 19.92
C ASP A 424 28.70 -13.59 20.38
N ARG A 425 29.67 -13.10 19.60
CA ARG A 425 31.11 -13.20 19.92
C ARG A 425 31.52 -12.55 21.24
N GLU A 426 30.72 -11.63 21.76
CA GLU A 426 30.96 -10.97 23.05
C GLU A 426 30.31 -11.73 24.21
N GLY A 427 29.62 -12.84 23.92
CA GLY A 427 28.93 -13.68 24.89
C GLY A 427 27.56 -13.15 25.30
N LYS A 428 27.04 -12.12 24.62
CA LYS A 428 25.72 -11.57 24.89
C LYS A 428 24.64 -12.46 24.29
N ALA A 429 23.65 -12.80 25.09
CA ALA A 429 22.59 -13.72 24.72
C ALA A 429 21.44 -13.01 24.00
N TYR A 430 20.92 -13.68 22.97
CA TYR A 430 19.74 -13.31 22.20
C TYR A 430 18.82 -14.51 22.05
N SER A 431 17.54 -14.22 21.81
CA SER A 431 16.53 -15.20 21.42
C SER A 431 15.84 -14.73 20.15
N THR A 432 15.47 -15.62 19.25
CA THR A 432 14.62 -15.31 18.09
C THR A 432 13.55 -16.39 17.93
N LYS A 433 12.34 -15.99 17.51
CA LYS A 433 11.25 -16.91 17.17
C LYS A 433 11.45 -17.54 15.79
N LEU A 434 12.19 -16.89 14.89
CA LEU A 434 12.39 -17.39 13.53
C LEU A 434 13.33 -18.58 13.51
N LEU A 435 12.97 -19.62 12.75
CA LEU A 435 13.74 -20.86 12.63
C LEU A 435 14.70 -20.83 11.43
N GLY A 436 15.74 -21.67 11.49
CA GLY A 436 16.83 -21.72 10.52
C GLY A 436 18.13 -21.09 11.04
N LEU A 437 19.27 -21.75 10.84
CA LEU A 437 20.58 -21.30 11.36
C LEU A 437 21.06 -19.98 10.76
N TYR A 438 20.52 -19.61 9.60
CA TYR A 438 20.75 -18.32 8.96
C TYR A 438 20.05 -17.15 9.68
N GLN A 439 19.04 -17.41 10.52
CA GLN A 439 18.27 -16.35 11.19
C GLN A 439 19.09 -15.59 12.25
N PRO A 440 19.88 -16.24 13.13
CA PRO A 440 20.83 -15.53 14.00
C PRO A 440 21.78 -14.60 13.25
N VAL A 441 22.26 -15.01 12.06
CA VAL A 441 23.12 -14.17 11.21
C VAL A 441 22.38 -12.90 10.79
N TYR A 442 21.16 -13.03 10.27
CA TYR A 442 20.34 -11.88 9.86
C TYR A 442 19.96 -10.98 11.05
N ALA A 443 19.72 -11.56 12.22
CA ALA A 443 19.45 -10.81 13.45
C ALA A 443 20.66 -9.96 13.86
N LEU A 444 21.86 -10.54 13.87
CA LEU A 444 23.10 -9.83 14.20
C LEU A 444 23.44 -8.75 13.15
N MET A 445 23.20 -9.01 11.87
CA MET A 445 23.37 -7.99 10.82
C MET A 445 22.45 -6.78 11.06
N ALA A 446 21.18 -7.01 11.38
CA ALA A 446 20.20 -5.95 11.66
C ALA A 446 20.54 -5.19 12.95
N GLN A 447 20.97 -5.89 14.00
CA GLN A 447 21.44 -5.29 15.25
C GLN A 447 22.67 -4.42 15.01
N ALA A 448 23.71 -4.94 14.39
CA ALA A 448 24.92 -4.16 14.11
C ALA A 448 24.62 -2.90 13.27
N ALA A 449 23.77 -3.01 12.25
CA ALA A 449 23.38 -1.88 11.41
C ALA A 449 22.63 -0.78 12.19
N THR A 450 21.73 -1.16 13.11
CA THR A 450 20.95 -0.20 13.90
C THR A 450 21.76 0.43 15.02
N LEU A 451 22.71 -0.30 15.61
CA LEU A 451 23.63 0.23 16.61
C LEU A 451 24.67 1.19 16.01
N GLU A 452 25.30 0.80 14.89
CA GLU A 452 26.32 1.64 14.24
C GLU A 452 25.76 2.98 13.75
N THR A 453 24.50 2.97 13.30
CA THR A 453 23.79 4.18 12.86
C THR A 453 23.20 5.00 14.01
N GLY A 454 23.24 4.49 15.25
CA GLY A 454 22.65 5.13 16.42
C GLY A 454 21.12 5.14 16.41
N MET A 455 20.48 4.34 15.54
CA MET A 455 19.03 4.27 15.44
C MET A 455 18.39 3.38 16.51
N ALA A 456 19.15 2.50 17.14
CA ALA A 456 18.69 1.71 18.28
C ALA A 456 19.79 1.61 19.34
N ASP A 457 19.38 1.30 20.58
CA ASP A 457 20.29 0.85 21.63
C ASP A 457 20.27 -0.68 21.74
N GLU A 458 21.19 -1.21 22.54
CA GLU A 458 21.34 -2.64 22.77
C GLU A 458 20.10 -3.32 23.36
N GLY A 459 19.28 -2.57 24.10
CA GLY A 459 18.03 -3.06 24.69
C GLY A 459 16.93 -3.18 23.65
N ALA A 460 16.77 -2.17 22.79
CA ALA A 460 15.85 -2.19 21.67
C ALA A 460 16.23 -3.28 20.65
N ALA A 461 17.53 -3.43 20.37
CA ALA A 461 18.02 -4.50 19.50
C ALA A 461 17.69 -5.89 20.05
N SER A 462 17.99 -6.14 21.33
CA SER A 462 17.70 -7.43 21.98
C SER A 462 16.20 -7.77 21.98
N ARG A 463 15.34 -6.80 22.34
CA ARG A 463 13.88 -6.99 22.33
C ARG A 463 13.33 -7.19 20.91
N GLY A 464 13.78 -6.37 19.95
CA GLY A 464 13.34 -6.50 18.56
C GLY A 464 13.73 -7.81 17.92
N ILE A 465 14.90 -8.37 18.23
CA ILE A 465 15.27 -9.72 17.78
C ILE A 465 14.36 -10.78 18.41
N ALA A 466 14.08 -10.66 19.71
CA ALA A 466 13.23 -11.61 20.44
C ALA A 466 11.78 -11.63 19.95
N ASP A 467 11.23 -10.46 19.63
CA ASP A 467 9.83 -10.34 19.25
C ASP A 467 9.60 -10.60 17.75
N CYS A 468 10.63 -10.43 16.93
CA CYS A 468 10.59 -10.59 15.46
C CYS A 468 9.81 -11.82 14.98
N ILE A 469 8.78 -11.57 14.17
CA ILE A 469 8.09 -12.56 13.35
C ILE A 469 8.21 -12.23 11.87
N TRP A 470 8.12 -13.25 11.02
CA TRP A 470 8.07 -13.08 9.57
C TRP A 470 7.41 -14.31 8.95
N PRO A 471 6.18 -14.18 8.40
CA PRO A 471 5.45 -15.30 7.84
C PRO A 471 6.15 -16.04 6.71
N ALA A 472 5.77 -17.31 6.55
CA ALA A 472 6.33 -18.21 5.54
C ALA A 472 7.88 -18.34 5.59
N ARG A 473 8.50 -18.16 6.76
CA ARG A 473 9.91 -18.48 7.03
C ARG A 473 9.99 -19.52 8.14
N MET A 474 9.85 -20.78 7.74
CA MET A 474 9.67 -21.90 8.65
C MET A 474 8.62 -21.62 9.73
N GLU A 475 7.51 -21.03 9.31
CA GLU A 475 6.40 -20.69 10.18
C GLU A 475 5.66 -21.97 10.59
N VAL A 476 5.47 -22.17 11.89
CA VAL A 476 4.65 -23.26 12.44
C VAL A 476 3.19 -22.80 12.38
N LEU A 477 2.38 -23.40 11.51
CA LEU A 477 0.95 -23.06 11.36
C LEU A 477 0.04 -23.91 12.28
N SER A 478 0.47 -25.11 12.62
CA SER A 478 -0.26 -26.04 13.50
C SER A 478 0.76 -26.92 14.23
N GLU A 479 0.46 -27.29 15.48
CA GLU A 479 1.30 -28.20 16.27
C GLU A 479 0.86 -29.67 16.16
N ASP A 480 -0.42 -29.94 15.85
CA ASP A 480 -0.97 -31.29 15.72
C ASP A 480 -2.07 -31.40 14.63
N PRO A 481 -1.77 -32.00 13.46
CA PRO A 481 -0.43 -32.41 13.02
C PRO A 481 0.50 -31.19 12.93
N LEU A 482 1.81 -31.40 13.09
CA LEU A 482 2.79 -30.33 12.94
C LEU A 482 2.84 -29.88 11.47
N ILE A 483 2.44 -28.65 11.18
CA ILE A 483 2.44 -28.07 9.81
C ILE A 483 3.41 -26.91 9.77
N LEU A 484 4.42 -27.02 8.91
CA LEU A 484 5.39 -25.97 8.62
C LEU A 484 5.14 -25.34 7.26
N LEU A 485 5.33 -24.03 7.19
CA LEU A 485 5.26 -23.24 5.98
C LEU A 485 6.59 -22.52 5.74
N ASP A 486 7.21 -22.77 4.59
CA ASP A 486 8.45 -22.08 4.20
C ASP A 486 8.44 -21.63 2.74
N GLY A 487 8.91 -20.41 2.50
CA GLY A 487 9.02 -19.81 1.18
C GLY A 487 10.29 -20.18 0.42
N ALA A 488 10.95 -21.31 0.69
CA ALA A 488 12.10 -21.79 -0.08
C ALA A 488 11.72 -22.00 -1.56
N HIS A 489 12.44 -21.34 -2.46
CA HIS A 489 12.13 -21.30 -3.91
C HIS A 489 13.38 -21.22 -4.80
N ASN A 490 14.54 -21.57 -4.24
CA ASN A 490 15.81 -21.74 -4.94
C ASN A 490 16.63 -22.81 -4.21
N VAL A 491 17.69 -23.29 -4.84
CA VAL A 491 18.51 -24.40 -4.32
C VAL A 491 19.07 -24.10 -2.93
N GLN A 492 19.64 -22.92 -2.71
CA GLN A 492 20.23 -22.55 -1.42
C GLN A 492 19.18 -22.47 -0.30
N ALA A 493 17.97 -21.99 -0.60
CA ALA A 493 16.87 -21.95 0.35
C ALA A 493 16.39 -23.38 0.71
N CYS A 494 16.28 -24.28 -0.28
CA CYS A 494 15.95 -25.69 -0.06
C CYS A 494 17.01 -26.40 0.80
N LEU A 495 18.30 -26.12 0.57
CA LEU A 495 19.39 -26.62 1.41
C LEU A 495 19.30 -26.08 2.86
N GLY A 496 18.97 -24.80 3.03
CA GLY A 496 18.71 -24.20 4.34
C GLY A 496 17.53 -24.85 5.07
N LEU A 497 16.43 -25.12 4.36
CA LEU A 497 15.28 -25.85 4.87
C LEU A 497 15.66 -27.28 5.27
N ARG A 498 16.44 -27.99 4.43
CA ARG A 498 16.97 -29.31 4.75
C ARG A 498 17.81 -29.31 6.02
N GLN A 499 18.69 -28.32 6.21
CA GLN A 499 19.50 -28.20 7.44
C GLN A 499 18.61 -28.03 8.68
N ALA A 500 17.54 -27.23 8.56
CA ALA A 500 16.63 -27.00 9.66
C ALA A 500 15.79 -28.25 10.00
N LEU A 501 15.20 -28.89 8.99
CA LEU A 501 14.44 -30.14 9.16
C LEU A 501 15.30 -31.24 9.75
N THR A 502 16.56 -31.38 9.30
CA THR A 502 17.51 -32.36 9.85
C THR A 502 17.69 -32.22 11.36
N ARG A 503 17.71 -30.99 11.88
CA ARG A 503 17.91 -30.74 13.31
C ARG A 503 16.61 -30.83 14.13
N LEU A 504 15.49 -30.44 13.55
CA LEU A 504 14.24 -30.23 14.29
C LEU A 504 13.26 -31.41 14.19
N SER A 505 13.27 -32.17 13.08
CA SER A 505 12.32 -33.27 12.87
C SER A 505 12.52 -34.45 13.83
N GLY A 506 13.77 -34.70 14.26
CA GLY A 506 14.10 -35.86 15.09
C GLY A 506 13.71 -37.14 14.36
N ASP A 507 12.90 -37.97 15.02
CA ASP A 507 12.38 -39.22 14.44
C ASP A 507 11.03 -39.04 13.72
N LYS A 508 10.43 -37.84 13.73
CA LYS A 508 9.15 -37.60 13.04
C LYS A 508 9.38 -37.58 11.52
N PRO A 509 8.71 -38.45 10.74
CA PRO A 509 8.80 -38.41 9.30
C PRO A 509 8.27 -37.09 8.72
N VAL A 510 8.82 -36.66 7.59
CA VAL A 510 8.44 -35.43 6.89
C VAL A 510 7.61 -35.77 5.65
N TYR A 511 6.41 -35.22 5.58
CA TYR A 511 5.54 -35.25 4.42
C TYR A 511 5.55 -33.89 3.73
N PHE A 512 5.97 -33.83 2.47
CA PHE A 512 6.08 -32.56 1.76
C PHE A 512 4.80 -32.20 1.00
N VAL A 513 4.49 -30.90 0.92
CA VAL A 513 3.59 -30.32 -0.07
C VAL A 513 4.40 -29.31 -0.87
N ILE A 514 4.65 -29.60 -2.15
CA ILE A 514 5.56 -28.79 -2.98
C ILE A 514 4.84 -28.26 -4.21
N GLY A 515 4.99 -26.95 -4.44
CA GLY A 515 4.58 -26.28 -5.67
C GLY A 515 5.64 -25.29 -6.12
N LEU A 516 6.10 -25.46 -7.36
CA LEU A 516 7.23 -24.73 -7.94
C LEU A 516 6.77 -23.80 -9.08
N LEU A 517 7.61 -22.82 -9.43
CA LEU A 517 7.43 -21.97 -10.61
C LEU A 517 8.42 -22.35 -11.71
N GLN A 518 8.02 -22.31 -12.98
CA GLN A 518 8.75 -22.72 -14.18
C GLN A 518 10.14 -22.10 -14.32
N ASP A 519 10.35 -20.89 -13.81
CA ASP A 519 11.60 -20.13 -13.91
C ASP A 519 12.66 -20.52 -12.87
N LYS A 520 12.51 -21.68 -12.22
CA LYS A 520 13.38 -22.19 -11.15
C LYS A 520 14.09 -23.48 -11.54
N GLU A 521 15.16 -23.78 -10.82
CA GLU A 521 15.98 -24.98 -10.93
C GLU A 521 15.30 -26.16 -10.20
N HIS A 522 14.19 -26.65 -10.78
CA HIS A 522 13.29 -27.61 -10.13
C HIS A 522 14.00 -28.86 -9.65
N ARG A 523 14.79 -29.48 -10.53
CA ARG A 523 15.46 -30.73 -10.25
C ARG A 523 16.44 -30.57 -9.09
N GLU A 524 17.29 -29.56 -9.11
CA GLU A 524 18.27 -29.28 -8.06
C GLU A 524 17.59 -28.94 -6.72
N MET A 525 16.46 -28.22 -6.75
CA MET A 525 15.66 -27.95 -5.56
C MET A 525 15.06 -29.23 -4.98
N LEU A 526 14.52 -30.13 -5.81
CA LEU A 526 13.98 -31.41 -5.39
C LEU A 526 15.09 -32.34 -4.88
N GLU A 527 16.25 -32.37 -5.53
CA GLU A 527 17.43 -33.12 -5.07
C GLU A 527 17.87 -32.64 -3.68
N ALA A 528 17.89 -31.32 -3.45
CA ALA A 528 18.21 -30.76 -2.14
C ALA A 528 17.26 -31.26 -1.04
N LEU A 529 15.98 -31.51 -1.35
CA LEU A 529 14.95 -31.91 -0.38
C LEU A 529 14.67 -33.41 -0.32
N LEU A 530 15.00 -34.20 -1.34
CA LEU A 530 14.56 -35.59 -1.46
C LEU A 530 15.71 -36.58 -1.53
N TYR A 531 16.90 -36.15 -1.97
CA TYR A 531 18.03 -37.04 -2.19
C TYR A 531 18.90 -37.20 -0.94
N ASP A 532 19.10 -38.44 -0.51
CA ASP A 532 20.00 -38.83 0.59
C ASP A 532 19.84 -37.93 1.83
N THR A 533 18.60 -37.77 2.28
CA THR A 533 18.26 -36.84 3.36
C THR A 533 18.50 -37.45 4.74
N PRO A 534 19.02 -36.69 5.72
CA PRO A 534 19.19 -37.19 7.09
C PRO A 534 17.88 -37.37 7.87
N TYR A 535 16.81 -36.68 7.45
CA TYR A 535 15.47 -36.87 8.01
C TYR A 535 14.70 -37.95 7.25
N GLN A 536 13.73 -38.56 7.92
CA GLN A 536 12.89 -39.60 7.34
C GLN A 536 11.83 -38.98 6.43
N LEU A 537 11.79 -39.37 5.16
CA LEU A 537 10.75 -38.97 4.22
C LEU A 537 9.52 -39.89 4.35
N ALA A 538 8.33 -39.32 4.48
CA ALA A 538 7.06 -40.06 4.49
C ALA A 538 6.37 -40.09 3.13
N GLY A 539 6.47 -38.99 2.38
CA GLY A 539 5.75 -38.80 1.13
C GLY A 539 5.80 -37.36 0.64
N LEU A 540 5.24 -37.14 -0.54
CA LEU A 540 5.17 -35.83 -1.17
C LEU A 540 3.86 -35.69 -1.94
N VAL A 541 3.21 -34.54 -1.77
CA VAL A 541 2.11 -34.07 -2.61
C VAL A 541 2.63 -32.96 -3.51
N GLY A 542 2.55 -33.16 -4.83
CA GLY A 542 2.80 -32.12 -5.82
C GLY A 542 1.53 -31.29 -6.02
N THR A 543 1.67 -29.96 -6.03
CA THR A 543 0.57 -29.01 -6.25
C THR A 543 0.99 -27.84 -7.13
N GLN A 544 0.02 -27.04 -7.59
CA GLN A 544 0.26 -25.91 -8.48
C GLN A 544 -0.15 -24.60 -7.80
N PRO A 545 0.80 -23.69 -7.52
CA PRO A 545 0.46 -22.33 -7.09
C PRO A 545 -0.36 -21.59 -8.16
N SER A 546 -1.22 -20.68 -7.73
CA SER A 546 -2.04 -19.81 -8.58
C SER A 546 -1.21 -18.68 -9.22
N ASP A 547 -0.22 -19.04 -10.06
CA ASP A 547 0.60 -18.13 -10.86
C ASP A 547 0.71 -18.66 -12.30
N PRO A 548 0.67 -17.80 -13.34
CA PRO A 548 0.84 -18.23 -14.73
C PRO A 548 2.15 -18.97 -15.02
N ARG A 549 3.17 -18.77 -14.18
CA ARG A 549 4.46 -19.46 -14.26
C ARG A 549 4.48 -20.75 -13.45
N THR A 550 3.35 -21.31 -13.01
CA THR A 550 3.36 -22.57 -12.25
C THR A 550 4.05 -23.69 -13.02
N PHE A 551 4.95 -24.43 -12.36
CA PHE A 551 5.46 -25.68 -12.88
C PHE A 551 4.39 -26.76 -12.69
N PRO A 552 4.05 -27.57 -13.71
CA PRO A 552 3.01 -28.59 -13.56
C PRO A 552 3.36 -29.61 -12.47
N SER A 553 2.39 -29.91 -11.60
CA SER A 553 2.63 -30.83 -10.47
C SER A 553 2.95 -32.25 -10.94
N ALA A 554 2.39 -32.70 -12.06
CA ALA A 554 2.72 -33.99 -12.66
C ALA A 554 4.20 -34.09 -13.08
N ASP A 555 4.76 -33.01 -13.65
CA ASP A 555 6.17 -32.97 -14.08
C ASP A 555 7.11 -32.91 -12.85
N LEU A 556 6.74 -32.13 -11.83
CA LEU A 556 7.42 -32.11 -10.52
C LEU A 556 7.51 -33.53 -9.93
N LEU A 557 6.40 -34.28 -9.95
CA LEU A 557 6.35 -35.63 -9.41
C LEU A 557 7.15 -36.62 -10.25
N ALA A 558 7.24 -36.41 -11.56
CA ALA A 558 8.09 -37.23 -12.43
C ALA A 558 9.58 -37.02 -12.09
N GLU A 559 10.02 -35.78 -11.87
CA GLU A 559 11.38 -35.49 -11.39
C GLU A 559 11.63 -36.06 -10.00
N ALA A 560 10.69 -35.90 -9.08
CA ALA A 560 10.79 -36.48 -7.73
C ALA A 560 10.92 -38.02 -7.78
N ALA A 561 10.15 -38.69 -8.65
CA ALA A 561 10.23 -40.14 -8.83
C ALA A 561 11.60 -40.59 -9.37
N ASP A 562 12.17 -39.83 -10.33
CA ASP A 562 13.50 -40.10 -10.87
C ASP A 562 14.60 -39.95 -9.81
N ILE A 563 14.53 -38.88 -9.00
CA ILE A 563 15.47 -38.61 -7.91
C ILE A 563 15.43 -39.69 -6.82
N LEU A 564 14.22 -40.11 -6.44
CA LEU A 564 14.01 -41.12 -5.40
C LEU A 564 14.38 -42.53 -5.87
N GLY A 565 14.36 -42.77 -7.18
CA GLY A 565 14.64 -44.06 -7.79
C GLY A 565 13.45 -45.03 -7.78
N ALA A 566 13.47 -45.99 -8.72
CA ALA A 566 12.35 -46.90 -8.99
C ALA A 566 11.98 -47.84 -7.83
N ASP A 567 12.91 -48.12 -6.92
CA ASP A 567 12.70 -48.99 -5.76
C ASP A 567 12.16 -48.23 -4.53
N SER A 568 11.97 -46.92 -4.64
CA SER A 568 11.45 -46.09 -3.55
C SER A 568 10.02 -46.43 -3.18
N GLN A 569 9.75 -46.54 -1.88
CA GLN A 569 8.40 -46.73 -1.32
C GLN A 569 7.74 -45.40 -0.94
N ILE A 570 8.41 -44.27 -1.19
CA ILE A 570 7.89 -42.93 -0.88
C ILE A 570 6.66 -42.66 -1.74
N ARG A 571 5.57 -42.25 -1.08
CA ARG A 571 4.31 -41.98 -1.77
C ARG A 571 4.36 -40.62 -2.46
N LEU A 572 4.10 -40.62 -3.77
CA LEU A 572 3.99 -39.43 -4.61
C LEU A 572 2.53 -39.23 -5.03
N ILE A 573 1.95 -38.06 -4.74
CA ILE A 573 0.53 -37.79 -5.00
C ILE A 573 0.37 -36.49 -5.76
N ASP A 574 -0.35 -36.54 -6.88
CA ASP A 574 -0.70 -35.34 -7.66
C ASP A 574 -2.02 -34.74 -7.18
N ARG A 575 -1.96 -33.50 -6.69
CA ARG A 575 -3.13 -32.68 -6.34
C ARG A 575 -2.87 -31.26 -6.82
N PRO A 576 -3.28 -30.91 -8.05
CA PRO A 576 -3.01 -29.60 -8.63
C PRO A 576 -3.58 -28.41 -7.82
N ASP A 577 -4.69 -28.62 -7.10
CA ASP A 577 -5.29 -27.60 -6.24
C ASP A 577 -4.59 -27.56 -4.86
N PRO A 578 -4.03 -26.41 -4.43
CA PRO A 578 -3.34 -26.30 -3.15
C PRO A 578 -4.19 -26.67 -1.93
N GLY A 579 -5.48 -26.34 -1.92
CA GLY A 579 -6.38 -26.69 -0.82
C GLY A 579 -6.59 -28.20 -0.71
N VAL A 580 -6.83 -28.86 -1.85
CA VAL A 580 -6.95 -30.33 -1.90
C VAL A 580 -5.61 -30.99 -1.55
N ALA A 581 -4.48 -30.44 -2.00
CA ALA A 581 -3.16 -30.94 -1.64
C ALA A 581 -2.92 -30.91 -0.12
N MET A 582 -3.34 -29.83 0.55
CA MET A 582 -3.26 -29.73 2.01
C MET A 582 -4.17 -30.74 2.71
N LEU A 583 -5.42 -30.91 2.26
CA LEU A 583 -6.32 -31.92 2.84
C LEU A 583 -5.77 -33.35 2.69
N GLU A 584 -5.19 -33.66 1.53
CA GLU A 584 -4.52 -34.95 1.31
C GLU A 584 -3.32 -35.10 2.25
N ALA A 585 -2.47 -34.08 2.37
CA ALA A 585 -1.30 -34.13 3.25
C ALA A 585 -1.68 -34.31 4.73
N ILE A 586 -2.73 -33.62 5.21
CA ILE A 586 -3.26 -33.77 6.58
C ILE A 586 -3.71 -35.21 6.83
N ALA A 587 -4.53 -35.78 5.94
CA ALA A 587 -4.99 -37.15 6.07
C ALA A 587 -3.82 -38.16 6.12
N ARG A 588 -2.77 -37.95 5.32
CA ARG A 588 -1.57 -38.81 5.31
C ARG A 588 -0.69 -38.63 6.54
N ALA A 589 -0.57 -37.39 7.03
CA ALA A 589 0.15 -37.09 8.26
C ALA A 589 -0.51 -37.77 9.47
N GLU A 590 -1.84 -37.74 9.56
CA GLU A 590 -2.60 -38.44 10.61
C GLU A 590 -2.42 -39.97 10.56
N GLU A 591 -2.36 -40.57 9.36
CA GLU A 591 -2.11 -42.01 9.18
C GLU A 591 -0.70 -42.44 9.61
N SER A 592 0.30 -41.59 9.38
CA SER A 592 1.73 -41.94 9.50
C SER A 592 2.42 -41.34 10.74
N GLY A 593 1.78 -40.40 11.43
CA GLY A 593 2.40 -39.57 12.47
C GLY A 593 3.45 -38.58 11.92
N ALA A 594 3.47 -38.35 10.61
CA ALA A 594 4.39 -37.44 9.96
C ALA A 594 4.04 -35.98 10.24
N MET A 595 5.05 -35.12 10.22
CA MET A 595 4.86 -33.67 10.11
C MET A 595 4.72 -33.26 8.65
N ILE A 596 4.07 -32.14 8.39
CA ILE A 596 3.87 -31.58 7.05
C ILE A 596 4.82 -30.40 6.85
N CYS A 597 5.52 -30.37 5.72
CA CYS A 597 6.32 -29.22 5.29
C CYS A 597 5.85 -28.72 3.94
N VAL A 598 5.33 -27.50 3.91
CA VAL A 598 4.85 -26.82 2.70
C VAL A 598 5.94 -25.88 2.20
N CYS A 599 6.41 -26.07 0.97
CA CYS A 599 7.47 -25.23 0.38
C CYS A 599 7.45 -25.18 -1.15
N GLY A 600 8.42 -24.48 -1.75
CA GLY A 600 8.63 -24.42 -3.20
C GLY A 600 8.33 -23.06 -3.81
N SER A 601 7.41 -22.29 -3.23
CA SER A 601 7.14 -20.91 -3.65
C SER A 601 6.44 -20.09 -2.56
N LEU A 602 6.68 -18.77 -2.57
CA LEU A 602 5.92 -17.84 -1.74
C LEU A 602 4.45 -17.72 -2.17
N TYR A 603 4.13 -18.01 -3.44
CA TYR A 603 2.75 -18.04 -3.94
C TYR A 603 1.96 -19.17 -3.29
N LEU A 604 2.51 -20.39 -3.28
CA LEU A 604 1.91 -21.50 -2.55
C LEU A 604 1.74 -21.17 -1.07
N ALA A 605 2.78 -20.56 -0.48
CA ALA A 605 2.72 -20.19 0.93
C ALA A 605 1.57 -19.22 1.22
N GLY A 606 1.32 -18.25 0.33
CA GLY A 606 0.23 -17.28 0.44
C GLY A 606 -1.17 -17.88 0.27
N GLU A 607 -1.30 -18.97 -0.49
CA GLU A 607 -2.57 -19.68 -0.65
C GLU A 607 -2.86 -20.62 0.52
N VAL A 608 -1.82 -21.31 1.03
CA VAL A 608 -1.95 -22.30 2.10
C VAL A 608 -2.10 -21.65 3.47
N ARG A 609 -1.38 -20.56 3.73
CA ARG A 609 -1.39 -19.89 5.04
C ARG A 609 -2.80 -19.51 5.54
N PRO A 610 -3.65 -18.81 4.78
CA PRO A 610 -5.00 -18.45 5.21
C PRO A 610 -5.97 -19.64 5.22
N PHE A 611 -5.62 -20.77 4.58
CA PHE A 611 -6.42 -21.99 4.62
C PHE A 611 -6.28 -22.72 5.98
N ILE A 612 -5.14 -22.57 6.65
CA ILE A 612 -4.84 -23.23 7.93
C ILE A 612 -5.13 -22.32 9.13
N ARG A 613 -4.92 -21.00 9.00
CA ARG A 613 -5.27 -19.99 10.03
C ARG A 613 -6.78 -19.84 10.16
#